data_AF-A0A349DNG2-F1
#
_entry.id   AF-A0A349DNG2-F1
#
_cell.length_a   1.000
_cell.length_b   1.000
_cell.length_c   1.000
_cell.angle_alpha   90.00
_cell.angle_beta   90.00
_cell.angle_gamma   90.00
#
_symmetry.space_group_name_H-M   'P 1'
#
loop_
_entity.id
_entity.type
_entity.pdbx_description
1 polymer ?
#
loop_
_entity_poly.entity_id
_entity_poly.type
_entity_poly.pdbx_seq_one_letter_code
_entity_poly.pdbx_strand_id
1 'polypeptide(L)'
;MQVTSPVRAPLVLKKEENGQKRPTTYHDITEDICRQVEAPPTNPRWLMAMLLSLVALGWGGYTLYRTWWFGLGEWGLNKTVGWAWDI
;
A
#
# COMPACT_ATOMS: atom_id res chain seq x y z
N MET A 1 -18.37 36.42 4.53
CA MET A 1 -16.97 36.27 5.00
C MET A 1 -16.89 35.03 5.85
N GLN A 2 -16.12 34.02 5.45
CA GLN A 2 -15.96 32.81 6.25
C GLN A 2 -15.12 33.17 7.48
N VAL A 3 -15.69 33.06 8.67
CA VAL A 3 -14.96 33.34 9.93
C VAL A 3 -14.18 32.08 10.29
N THR A 4 -12.87 32.12 10.10
CA THR A 4 -11.95 31.06 10.54
C THR A 4 -11.05 31.60 11.64
N SER A 5 -10.73 30.76 12.62
CA SER A 5 -9.83 31.16 13.72
C SER A 5 -8.40 31.35 13.20
N PRO A 6 -7.74 32.49 13.47
CA PRO A 6 -6.37 32.77 13.03
C PRO A 6 -5.31 31.90 13.72
N VAL A 7 -5.68 31.17 14.78
CA VAL A 7 -4.78 30.27 15.52
C VAL A 7 -4.62 28.91 14.80
N ARG A 8 -5.53 28.57 13.87
CA ARG A 8 -5.48 27.27 13.19
C ARG A 8 -4.34 27.25 12.17
N ALA A 9 -3.47 26.25 12.29
CA ALA A 9 -2.45 25.99 11.28
C ALA A 9 -3.10 25.57 9.95
N PRO A 10 -2.59 26.05 8.80
CA PRO A 10 -3.06 25.58 7.50
C PRO A 10 -2.58 24.14 7.25
N LEU A 11 -3.50 23.26 6.85
CA LEU A 11 -3.19 21.85 6.51
C LEU A 11 -2.57 21.72 5.11
N VAL A 12 -2.95 22.60 4.19
CA VAL A 12 -2.35 22.68 2.86
C VAL A 12 -1.21 23.69 2.91
N LEU A 13 0.00 23.19 2.73
CA LEU A 13 1.21 24.02 2.70
C LEU A 13 1.28 24.79 1.39
N LYS A 14 1.86 26.00 1.45
CA LYS A 14 2.15 26.83 0.27
C LYS A 14 3.27 26.17 -0.54
N LYS A 15 3.11 26.13 -1.87
CA LYS A 15 4.18 25.73 -2.80
C LYS A 15 5.18 26.86 -3.01
N GLU A 16 6.42 26.49 -3.32
CA GLU A 16 7.48 27.43 -3.66
C GLU A 16 7.68 27.46 -5.18
N GLU A 17 7.73 28.66 -5.76
CA GLU A 17 8.01 28.89 -7.17
C GLU A 17 8.95 30.10 -7.27
N ASN A 18 10.11 29.92 -7.92
CA ASN A 18 11.14 30.96 -8.10
C ASN A 18 11.56 31.66 -6.78
N GLY A 19 11.66 30.90 -5.68
CA GLY A 19 12.05 31.42 -4.37
C GLY A 19 10.95 32.17 -3.61
N GLN A 20 9.71 32.19 -4.11
CA GLN A 20 8.55 32.80 -3.45
C GLN A 20 7.48 31.76 -3.11
N LYS A 21 6.85 31.90 -1.94
CA LYS A 21 5.78 31.00 -1.48
C LYS A 21 4.42 31.48 -1.99
N ARG A 22 3.77 30.69 -2.85
CA ARG A 22 2.43 30.96 -3.36
C ARG A 22 1.37 30.00 -2.78
N PRO A 23 0.09 30.40 -2.71
CA PRO A 23 -0.97 29.47 -2.34
C PRO A 23 -1.07 28.32 -3.35
N THR A 24 -1.33 27.12 -2.84
CA THR A 24 -1.54 25.92 -3.66
C THR A 24 -2.89 26.02 -4.35
N THR A 25 -2.89 25.94 -5.68
CA THR A 25 -4.09 26.03 -6.50
C THR A 25 -4.69 24.66 -6.74
N TYR A 26 -5.96 24.61 -7.18
CA TYR A 26 -6.61 23.34 -7.52
C TYR A 26 -5.87 22.57 -8.61
N HIS A 27 -5.29 23.27 -9.59
CA HIS A 27 -4.50 22.65 -10.64
C HIS A 27 -3.26 21.95 -10.08
N ASP A 28 -2.55 22.59 -9.13
CA ASP A 28 -1.38 21.98 -8.48
C ASP A 28 -1.74 20.68 -7.75
N ILE A 29 -2.92 20.63 -7.11
CA ILE A 29 -3.41 19.45 -6.39
C ILE A 29 -3.70 18.32 -7.37
N THR A 30 -4.41 18.62 -8.46
CA THR A 30 -4.71 17.64 -9.50
C THR A 30 -3.43 17.05 -10.07
N GLU A 31 -2.48 17.90 -10.47
CA GLU A 31 -1.23 17.46 -11.09
C GLU A 31 -0.38 16.61 -10.13
N ASP A 32 -0.30 16.98 -8.85
CA ASP A 32 0.49 16.25 -7.86
C ASP A 32 -0.04 14.82 -7.61
N ILE A 33 -1.37 14.64 -7.69
CA ILE A 33 -2.04 13.35 -7.47
C ILE A 33 -2.04 12.52 -8.76
N CYS A 34 -2.55 13.09 -9.86
CA CYS A 34 -2.77 12.37 -11.11
C CYS A 34 -1.47 11.85 -11.72
N ARG A 35 -0.36 12.59 -11.60
CA ARG A 35 0.94 12.16 -12.17
C ARG A 35 1.41 10.80 -11.67
N GLN A 36 1.00 10.37 -10.46
CA GLN A 36 1.41 9.08 -9.91
C GLN A 36 0.72 7.89 -10.61
N VAL A 37 -0.44 8.14 -11.23
CA VAL A 37 -1.27 7.14 -11.91
C VAL A 37 -1.09 7.20 -13.42
N GLU A 38 -0.94 8.41 -13.97
CA GLU A 38 -0.75 8.63 -15.41
C GLU A 38 0.65 8.27 -15.89
N ALA A 39 1.65 8.39 -15.01
CA ALA A 39 3.01 8.01 -15.35
C ALA A 39 3.16 6.48 -15.43
N PRO A 40 3.92 5.96 -16.42
CA PRO A 40 4.27 4.56 -16.43
C PRO A 40 5.07 4.19 -15.16
N PRO A 41 5.02 2.93 -14.71
CA PRO A 41 5.77 2.46 -13.54
C PRO A 41 7.28 2.51 -13.82
N THR A 42 7.86 3.69 -13.63
CA THR A 42 9.27 3.98 -13.91
C THR A 42 10.15 3.54 -12.74
N ASN A 43 9.58 3.35 -11.56
CA ASN A 43 10.33 2.98 -10.37
C ASN A 43 10.56 1.46 -10.29
N PRO A 44 11.81 0.98 -10.46
CA PRO A 44 12.12 -0.45 -10.42
C PRO A 44 11.81 -1.08 -9.06
N ARG A 45 11.81 -0.29 -7.96
CA ARG A 45 11.50 -0.80 -6.62
C ARG A 45 10.06 -1.26 -6.49
N TRP A 46 9.13 -0.58 -7.16
CA TRP A 46 7.71 -0.96 -7.15
C TRP A 46 7.52 -2.30 -7.85
N LEU A 47 8.14 -2.49 -9.02
CA LEU A 47 8.09 -3.75 -9.76
C LEU A 47 8.72 -4.91 -8.98
N MET A 48 9.85 -4.68 -8.30
CA MET A 48 10.47 -5.71 -7.45
C MET A 48 9.57 -6.10 -6.27
N ALA A 49 8.96 -5.13 -5.59
CA ALA A 49 8.03 -5.41 -4.48
C ALA A 49 6.78 -6.17 -4.97
N MET A 50 6.26 -5.83 -6.15
CA MET A 50 5.14 -6.54 -6.77
C MET A 50 5.53 -7.99 -7.11
N LEU A 51 6.70 -8.20 -7.72
CA LEU A 51 7.20 -9.53 -8.04
C LEU A 51 7.36 -10.39 -6.79
N LEU A 52 7.96 -9.84 -5.73
CA LEU A 52 8.12 -10.54 -4.45
C LEU A 52 6.76 -10.95 -3.86
N SER A 53 5.77 -10.05 -3.93
CA SER A 53 4.41 -10.31 -3.47
C SER A 53 3.74 -11.43 -4.28
N LEU A 54 3.93 -11.46 -5.60
CA LEU A 54 3.42 -12.52 -6.47
C LEU A 54 4.09 -13.87 -6.21
N VAL A 55 5.40 -13.88 -5.95
CA VAL A 55 6.12 -15.10 -5.56
C VAL A 55 5.60 -15.63 -4.23
N ALA A 56 5.42 -14.76 -3.23
CA ALA A 56 4.84 -15.13 -1.95
C ALA A 56 3.41 -15.66 -2.09
N LEU A 57 2.58 -15.02 -2.93
CA LEU A 57 1.22 -15.48 -3.23
C LEU A 57 1.23 -16.85 -3.91
N GLY A 58 2.10 -17.06 -4.90
CA GLY A 58 2.25 -18.33 -5.59
C GLY A 58 2.72 -19.46 -4.65
N TRP A 59 3.68 -19.17 -3.77
CA TRP A 59 4.13 -20.11 -2.75
C TRP A 59 3.02 -20.44 -1.75
N GLY A 60 2.30 -19.43 -1.25
CA GLY A 60 1.15 -19.63 -0.38
C GLY A 60 0.08 -20.51 -1.05
N GLY A 61 -0.28 -20.20 -2.29
CA GLY A 61 -1.21 -21.01 -3.08
C GLY A 61 -0.76 -22.46 -3.24
N TYR A 62 0.53 -22.70 -3.49
CA TYR A 62 1.11 -24.04 -3.56
C TYR A 62 0.99 -24.81 -2.23
N THR A 63 1.25 -24.16 -1.09
CA THR A 63 1.11 -24.80 0.23
C THR A 63 -0.35 -25.14 0.57
N LEU A 64 -1.30 -24.30 0.15
CA LEU A 64 -2.74 -24.59 0.29
C LEU A 64 -3.17 -25.76 -0.60
N TYR A 65 -2.71 -25.78 -1.86
CA TYR A 65 -2.94 -26.92 -2.76
C TYR A 65 -2.43 -28.23 -2.16
N ARG A 66 -1.21 -28.23 -1.59
CA ARG A 66 -0.66 -29.39 -0.89
C ARG A 66 -1.55 -29.86 0.25
N THR A 67 -2.05 -28.92 1.05
CA THR A 67 -2.97 -29.23 2.15
C THR A 67 -4.22 -29.96 1.66
N TRP A 68 -4.80 -29.54 0.53
CA TRP A 68 -5.95 -30.24 -0.06
C TRP A 68 -5.61 -31.62 -0.62
N TRP A 69 -4.41 -31.78 -1.21
CA TRP A 69 -4.03 -33.03 -1.86
C TRP A 69 -3.53 -34.11 -0.89
N PHE A 70 -2.68 -33.71 0.07
CA PHE A 70 -2.04 -34.62 1.02
C PHE A 70 -2.73 -34.65 2.39
N GLY A 71 -3.58 -33.66 2.68
CA GLY A 71 -4.38 -33.55 3.90
C GLY A 71 -3.73 -32.72 5.01
N LEU A 72 -4.51 -32.45 6.06
CA LEU A 72 -4.13 -31.63 7.23
C LEU A 72 -3.01 -32.24 8.10
N GLY A 73 -2.66 -33.51 7.88
CA GLY A 73 -1.57 -34.17 8.60
C GLY A 73 -0.21 -33.50 8.37
N GLU A 74 -0.04 -32.74 7.30
CA GLU A 74 1.20 -31.97 7.03
C GLU A 74 1.40 -30.79 7.99
N TRP A 75 0.36 -30.36 8.71
CA TRP A 75 0.39 -29.14 9.53
C TRP A 75 1.07 -29.34 10.89
N GLY A 76 1.42 -30.58 11.25
CA GLY A 76 2.05 -30.88 12.54
C GLY A 76 1.07 -30.77 13.73
N LEU A 77 -0.23 -30.81 13.48
CA LEU A 77 -1.25 -30.89 14.51
C LEU A 77 -1.15 -32.24 15.24
N ASN A 78 -1.39 -32.23 16.55
CA ASN A 78 -1.38 -33.45 17.36
C ASN A 78 -2.81 -33.81 17.79
N LYS A 79 -3.03 -35.04 18.24
CA LYS A 79 -4.35 -35.56 18.61
C LYS A 79 -5.03 -34.78 19.76
N THR A 80 -4.25 -34.04 20.55
CA THR A 80 -4.74 -33.23 21.67
C THR A 80 -5.00 -31.77 21.28
N VAL A 81 -4.31 -31.26 20.27
CA VAL A 81 -4.39 -29.85 19.84
C VAL A 81 -4.75 -29.84 18.35
N GLY A 82 -6.04 -29.77 18.09
CA GLY A 82 -6.60 -29.76 16.73
C GLY A 82 -6.54 -28.42 16.03
N TRP A 83 -6.26 -27.34 16.78
CA TRP A 83 -6.26 -25.94 16.35
C TRP A 83 -5.03 -25.24 16.93
N ALA A 84 -4.20 -24.62 16.10
CA ALA A 84 -2.94 -24.02 16.53
C ALA A 84 -2.57 -22.73 15.78
N TRP A 85 -1.92 -22.84 14.62
CA TRP A 85 -1.49 -21.67 13.83
C TRP A 85 -2.61 -21.14 12.94
N ASP A 86 -3.56 -22.01 12.63
CA ASP A 86 -4.70 -21.76 11.78
C ASP A 86 -5.82 -20.98 12.49
N ILE A 87 -5.90 -21.06 13.82
CA ILE A 87 -6.85 -20.33 14.66
C ILE A 87 -6.34 -20.19 16.10
#